data_AF-A0A3P0X9Y5-F1
#
_entry.id   AF-A0A3P0X9Y5-F1
#
_cell.length_a   1.000
_cell.length_b   1.000
_cell.length_c   1.000
_cell.angle_alpha   90.00
_cell.angle_beta   90.00
_cell.angle_gamma   90.00
#
_symmetry.space_group_name_H-M   'P 1'
#
loop_
_entity.id
_entity.type
_entity.pdbx_description
1 polymer ?
#
loop_
_entity_poly.entity_id
_entity_poly.type
_entity_poly.pdbx_seq_one_letter_code
_entity_poly.pdbx_strand_id
1 'polypeptide(L)'
;MDVEYTGRQAVVTEEIRSLTEPYLDRMEKMLGSGGSAHVVLTTEKHRQIAEVTIKTRATDLVGLCESGVLSEAALRQTLQQALGKAEAQAIRFKEKRDTQRRLPKDEKSVVETSLERPGRAKRTSLLNSADSPLDAVLGLAPDGVGPTLVQPISTKSGHAANGNGNHAEFATEPHVTRTIEAVALSPMSLEEAIKELETRNRELFVFRDKAGHICVLHCKRDGTLELVELP
;
A
#
# COMPACT_ATOMS: atom_id res chain seq x y z
N MET A 1 -3.79 -16.88 -18.26
CA MET A 1 -4.68 -15.80 -17.79
C MET A 1 -6.11 -16.11 -18.24
N ASP A 2 -7.12 -16.04 -17.37
CA ASP A 2 -8.52 -16.26 -17.77
C ASP A 2 -9.10 -15.01 -18.41
N VAL A 3 -9.69 -15.12 -19.61
CA VAL A 3 -10.14 -13.97 -20.40
C VAL A 3 -11.64 -14.07 -20.67
N GLU A 4 -12.37 -13.07 -20.20
CA GLU A 4 -13.81 -12.92 -20.46
C GLU A 4 -14.07 -11.74 -21.38
N TYR A 5 -14.85 -11.98 -22.45
CA TYR A 5 -15.28 -10.95 -23.38
C TYR A 5 -16.76 -10.66 -23.19
N THR A 6 -17.11 -9.40 -22.95
CA THR A 6 -18.48 -8.92 -22.81
C THR A 6 -18.79 -7.88 -23.87
N GLY A 7 -19.74 -8.16 -24.76
CA GLY A 7 -20.26 -7.20 -25.73
C GLY A 7 -21.58 -6.61 -25.27
N ARG A 8 -21.63 -5.29 -25.02
CA ARG A 8 -22.86 -4.53 -24.75
C ARG A 8 -23.26 -3.80 -26.01
N GLN A 9 -24.27 -4.33 -26.71
CA GLN A 9 -24.68 -3.85 -28.04
C GLN A 9 -23.55 -3.90 -29.10
N ALA A 10 -22.50 -4.70 -28.85
CA ALA A 10 -21.36 -4.91 -29.72
C ALA A 10 -21.18 -6.42 -29.96
N VAL A 11 -20.88 -6.80 -31.21
CA VAL A 11 -20.59 -8.19 -31.56
C VAL A 11 -19.11 -8.46 -31.33
N VAL A 12 -18.79 -9.46 -30.50
CA VAL A 12 -17.41 -9.90 -30.30
C VAL A 12 -17.02 -10.81 -31.46
N THR A 13 -16.34 -10.24 -32.45
CA THR A 13 -15.79 -10.98 -33.60
C THR A 13 -14.50 -11.72 -33.22
N GLU A 14 -14.14 -12.73 -34.01
CA GLU A 14 -12.88 -13.47 -33.82
C GLU A 14 -11.65 -12.56 -33.98
N GLU A 15 -11.74 -11.56 -34.85
CA GLU A 15 -10.68 -10.57 -35.05
C GLU A 15 -10.35 -9.79 -33.79
N ILE A 16 -11.34 -9.46 -32.97
CA ILE A 16 -11.15 -8.80 -31.66
C ILE A 16 -10.37 -9.71 -30.72
N ARG A 17 -10.67 -11.02 -30.72
CA ARG A 17 -9.95 -12.00 -29.89
C ARG A 17 -8.50 -12.11 -30.34
N SER A 18 -8.28 -12.29 -31.64
CA SER A 18 -6.94 -12.36 -32.24
C SER A 18 -6.12 -11.09 -31.98
N LEU A 19 -6.74 -9.92 -31.98
CA LEU A 19 -6.08 -8.66 -31.63
C LEU A 19 -5.71 -8.57 -30.15
N THR A 20 -6.51 -9.15 -29.26
CA THR A 20 -6.34 -9.01 -27.79
C THR A 20 -5.34 -10.02 -27.24
N GLU A 21 -5.34 -11.25 -27.78
CA GLU A 21 -4.50 -12.37 -27.34
C GLU A 21 -2.98 -12.05 -27.21
N PRO A 22 -2.31 -11.44 -28.21
CA PRO A 22 -0.87 -11.14 -28.09
C PRO A 22 -0.55 -10.01 -27.10
N TYR A 23 -1.52 -9.16 -26.77
CA TYR A 23 -1.36 -8.13 -25.73
C TYR A 23 -1.50 -8.77 -24.35
N LEU A 24 -2.48 -9.66 -24.17
CA LEU A 24 -2.68 -10.36 -22.91
C LEU A 24 -1.51 -11.29 -22.58
N ASP A 25 -0.95 -12.01 -23.55
CA ASP A 25 0.24 -12.85 -23.33
C ASP A 25 1.47 -12.01 -22.90
N ARG A 26 1.66 -10.83 -23.50
CA ARG A 26 2.69 -9.88 -23.07
C ARG A 26 2.45 -9.39 -21.64
N MET A 27 1.22 -9.04 -21.30
CA MET A 27 0.86 -8.58 -19.97
C MET A 27 1.00 -9.69 -18.92
N GLU A 28 0.60 -10.92 -19.23
CA GLU A 28 0.77 -12.10 -18.37
C GLU A 28 2.25 -12.36 -18.06
N LYS A 29 3.14 -12.25 -19.06
CA LYS A 29 4.59 -12.34 -18.87
C LYS A 29 5.16 -11.27 -17.94
N MET A 30 4.60 -10.05 -17.94
CA MET A 30 5.06 -8.95 -17.08
C MET A 30 4.50 -9.03 -15.66
N LEU A 31 3.24 -9.42 -15.52
CA LEU A 31 2.50 -9.41 -14.25
C LEU A 31 2.67 -10.70 -13.44
N GLY A 32 3.02 -11.81 -14.10
CA GLY A 32 3.10 -13.14 -13.52
C GLY A 32 1.80 -13.94 -13.69
N SER A 33 1.89 -15.25 -13.54
CA SER A 33 0.76 -16.16 -13.79
C SER A 33 -0.34 -16.03 -12.72
N GLY A 34 -1.60 -15.96 -13.18
CA GLY A 34 -2.77 -16.05 -12.31
C GLY A 34 -3.59 -14.76 -12.14
N GLY A 35 -3.88 -14.06 -13.24
CA GLY A 35 -4.84 -12.96 -13.27
C GLY A 35 -6.06 -13.28 -14.15
N SER A 36 -7.14 -12.50 -13.96
CA SER A 36 -8.30 -12.47 -14.84
C SER A 36 -8.31 -11.18 -15.67
N ALA A 37 -8.66 -11.29 -16.95
CA ALA A 37 -8.90 -10.17 -17.85
C ALA A 37 -10.38 -10.12 -18.22
N HIS A 38 -10.99 -8.95 -18.04
CA HIS A 38 -12.32 -8.67 -18.55
C HIS A 38 -12.23 -7.59 -19.62
N VAL A 39 -12.70 -7.90 -20.81
CA VAL A 39 -12.78 -6.97 -21.94
C VAL A 39 -14.24 -6.65 -22.18
N VAL A 40 -14.62 -5.39 -21.96
CA VAL A 40 -15.99 -4.91 -22.15
C VAL A 40 -16.01 -3.95 -23.34
N LEU A 41 -16.80 -4.29 -24.35
CA LEU A 41 -17.01 -3.47 -25.53
C LEU A 41 -18.44 -2.96 -25.50
N THR A 42 -18.61 -1.65 -25.40
CA THR A 42 -19.92 -1.00 -25.40
C THR A 42 -20.05 -0.13 -26.64
N THR A 43 -21.08 -0.38 -27.44
CA THR A 43 -21.43 0.50 -28.56
C THR A 43 -22.74 1.21 -28.25
N GLU A 44 -22.71 2.53 -28.14
CA GLU A 44 -23.90 3.37 -28.00
C GLU A 44 -24.19 4.11 -29.32
N LYS A 45 -25.31 4.83 -29.38
CA LYS A 45 -25.79 5.52 -30.59
C LYS A 45 -24.82 6.57 -31.16
N HIS A 46 -23.90 7.11 -30.36
CA HIS A 46 -22.95 8.16 -30.78
C HIS A 46 -21.53 7.95 -30.26
N ARG A 47 -21.26 6.85 -29.56
CA ARG A 47 -19.94 6.57 -29.00
C ARG A 47 -19.69 5.09 -28.85
N GLN A 48 -18.43 4.71 -29.00
CA GLN A 48 -17.92 3.39 -28.71
C GLN A 48 -16.97 3.50 -27.52
N ILE A 49 -17.11 2.59 -26.56
CA ILE A 49 -16.32 2.55 -25.35
C ILE A 49 -15.69 1.16 -25.28
N ALA A 50 -14.37 1.13 -25.17
CA ALA A 50 -13.64 -0.09 -24.89
C ALA A 50 -13.02 0.04 -23.49
N GLU A 51 -13.37 -0.91 -22.62
CA GLU A 51 -12.82 -1.04 -21.28
C GLU A 51 -12.09 -2.37 -21.18
N VAL A 52 -10.83 -2.33 -20.74
CA VAL A 52 -10.01 -3.50 -20.47
C VAL A 52 -9.61 -3.44 -19.01
N THR A 53 -10.09 -4.41 -18.23
CA THR A 53 -9.78 -4.54 -16.81
C THR A 53 -8.97 -5.81 -16.60
N ILE A 54 -7.79 -5.68 -16.01
CA ILE A 54 -6.92 -6.81 -15.71
C ILE A 54 -6.70 -6.85 -14.21
N LYS A 55 -7.19 -7.90 -13.58
CA LYS A 55 -7.05 -8.14 -12.15
C LYS A 55 -5.96 -9.16 -11.92
N THR A 56 -4.92 -8.77 -11.22
CA THR A 56 -3.84 -9.67 -10.82
C THR A 56 -3.69 -9.61 -9.32
N ARG A 57 -3.14 -10.65 -8.69
CA ARG A 57 -2.80 -10.65 -7.26
C ARG A 57 -1.96 -9.44 -6.82
N ALA A 58 -1.17 -8.88 -7.74
CA ALA A 58 -0.29 -7.75 -7.46
C ALA A 58 -1.01 -6.40 -7.53
N THR A 59 -1.79 -6.15 -8.58
CA THR A 59 -2.40 -4.85 -8.92
C THR A 59 -3.54 -5.06 -9.92
N ASP A 60 -4.51 -4.14 -9.87
CA ASP A 60 -5.55 -3.99 -10.89
C ASP A 60 -5.16 -2.91 -11.91
N LEU A 61 -5.27 -3.25 -13.19
CA LEU A 61 -4.99 -2.36 -14.31
C LEU A 61 -6.28 -2.10 -15.08
N VAL A 62 -6.50 -0.84 -15.47
CA VAL A 62 -7.72 -0.43 -16.18
C VAL A 62 -7.36 0.48 -17.33
N GLY A 63 -7.67 0.02 -18.55
CA GLY A 63 -7.57 0.80 -19.77
C GLY A 63 -8.96 1.15 -20.29
N LEU A 64 -9.33 2.43 -20.22
CA LEU A 64 -10.58 2.95 -20.80
C LEU A 64 -10.27 3.89 -21.96
N CYS A 65 -10.97 3.66 -23.08
CA CYS A 65 -10.96 4.53 -24.25
C CYS A 65 -12.37 4.68 -24.81
N GLU A 66 -12.65 5.88 -25.31
CA GLU A 66 -13.88 6.20 -26.01
C GLU A 66 -13.58 6.76 -27.41
N SER A 67 -14.51 6.56 -28.33
CA SER A 67 -14.48 7.15 -29.67
C SER A 67 -15.88 7.59 -30.08
N GLY A 68 -15.98 8.78 -30.69
CA GLY A 68 -17.26 9.34 -31.16
C GLY A 68 -17.70 8.86 -32.55
N VAL A 69 -16.94 7.96 -33.18
CA VAL A 69 -17.23 7.46 -34.53
C VAL A 69 -17.80 6.06 -34.46
N LEU A 70 -18.95 5.85 -35.11
CA LEU A 70 -19.62 4.56 -35.21
C LEU A 70 -19.09 3.81 -36.43
N SER A 71 -17.90 3.23 -36.30
CA SER A 71 -17.38 2.32 -37.32
C SER A 71 -16.70 1.14 -36.65
N GLU A 72 -16.63 0.02 -37.37
CA GLU A 72 -15.91 -1.16 -36.88
C GLU A 72 -14.40 -0.88 -36.77
N ALA A 73 -13.87 -0.07 -37.69
CA ALA A 73 -12.49 0.40 -37.64
C ALA A 73 -12.21 1.25 -36.39
N ALA A 74 -13.14 2.13 -36.02
CA ALA A 74 -13.04 2.93 -34.79
C ALA A 74 -13.03 2.02 -33.55
N LEU A 75 -13.89 1.01 -33.48
CA LEU A 75 -13.93 0.08 -32.35
C LEU A 75 -12.59 -0.64 -32.17
N ARG A 76 -12.00 -1.13 -33.27
CA ARG A 76 -10.69 -1.79 -33.27
C ARG A 76 -9.61 -0.84 -32.78
N GLN A 77 -9.62 0.41 -33.23
CA GLN A 77 -8.66 1.42 -32.81
C GLN A 77 -8.82 1.77 -31.33
N THR A 78 -10.06 1.96 -30.84
CA THR A 78 -10.36 2.25 -29.44
C THR A 78 -9.92 1.10 -28.54
N LEU A 79 -10.14 -0.15 -28.94
CA LEU A 79 -9.65 -1.33 -28.23
C LEU A 79 -8.12 -1.37 -28.19
N GLN A 80 -7.43 -1.14 -29.32
CA GLN A 80 -5.97 -1.06 -29.37
C GLN A 80 -5.43 0.04 -28.45
N GLN A 81 -6.07 1.21 -28.41
CA GLN A 81 -5.69 2.28 -27.51
C GLN A 81 -5.92 1.90 -26.04
N ALA A 82 -7.01 1.21 -25.71
CA ALA A 82 -7.28 0.74 -24.35
C ALA A 82 -6.23 -0.29 -23.90
N LEU A 83 -5.88 -1.24 -24.77
CA LEU A 83 -4.81 -2.21 -24.54
C LEU A 83 -3.45 -1.53 -24.36
N GLY A 84 -3.11 -0.54 -25.19
CA GLY A 84 -1.86 0.21 -25.05
C GLY A 84 -1.76 0.98 -23.73
N LYS A 85 -2.86 1.56 -23.25
CA LYS A 85 -2.91 2.19 -21.91
C LYS A 85 -2.70 1.15 -20.80
N ALA A 86 -3.34 -0.02 -20.91
CA ALA A 86 -3.18 -1.10 -19.94
C ALA A 86 -1.74 -1.66 -19.92
N GLU A 87 -1.12 -1.84 -21.09
CA GLU A 87 0.30 -2.22 -21.22
C GLU A 87 1.22 -1.18 -20.56
N ALA A 88 1.01 0.11 -20.84
CA ALA A 88 1.82 1.17 -20.24
C ALA A 88 1.70 1.19 -18.71
N GLN A 89 0.50 0.96 -18.17
CA GLN A 89 0.32 0.81 -16.73
C GLN A 89 1.07 -0.41 -16.17
N ALA A 90 1.03 -1.55 -16.87
CA ALA A 90 1.75 -2.75 -16.47
C ALA A 90 3.28 -2.54 -16.47
N ILE A 91 3.82 -1.86 -17.49
CA ILE A 91 5.25 -1.51 -17.57
C ILE A 91 5.64 -0.62 -16.38
N ARG A 92 4.92 0.48 -16.16
CA ARG A 92 5.18 1.40 -15.03
C ARG A 92 5.13 0.69 -13.69
N PHE A 93 4.20 -0.25 -13.53
CA PHE A 93 4.09 -1.04 -12.31
C PHE A 93 5.31 -1.96 -12.12
N LYS A 94 5.74 -2.66 -13.18
CA LYS A 94 6.94 -3.50 -13.15
C LYS A 94 8.19 -2.68 -12.85
N GLU A 95 8.39 -1.54 -13.52
CA GLU A 95 9.51 -0.63 -13.28
C GLU A 95 9.55 -0.15 -11.82
N LYS A 96 8.40 0.27 -11.28
CA LYS A 96 8.30 0.69 -9.87
C LYS A 96 8.66 -0.45 -8.92
N ARG A 97 8.19 -1.67 -9.20
CA ARG A 97 8.50 -2.85 -8.40
C ARG A 97 9.99 -3.20 -8.47
N ASP A 98 10.58 -3.16 -9.66
CA ASP A 98 11.99 -3.47 -9.85
C ASP A 98 12.88 -2.42 -9.18
N THR A 99 12.53 -1.13 -9.27
CA THR A 99 13.22 -0.06 -8.53
C THR A 99 13.13 -0.28 -7.03
N GLN A 100 11.95 -0.56 -6.46
CA GLN A 100 11.81 -0.83 -5.03
C GLN A 100 12.54 -2.10 -4.55
N ARG A 101 12.70 -3.11 -5.40
CA ARG A 101 13.52 -4.29 -5.09
C ARG A 101 15.03 -4.01 -5.16
N ARG A 102 15.44 -3.01 -5.94
CA ARG A 102 16.85 -2.63 -6.16
C ARG A 102 17.33 -1.53 -5.20
N LEU A 103 16.43 -0.86 -4.47
CA LEU A 103 16.88 0.01 -3.39
C LEU A 103 17.57 -0.85 -2.31
N PRO A 104 18.80 -0.50 -1.88
CA PRO A 104 19.37 -1.04 -0.67
C PRO A 104 18.34 -0.82 0.44
N LYS A 105 18.01 -1.88 1.16
CA LYS A 105 17.17 -1.80 2.33
C LYS A 105 17.94 -0.93 3.31
N ASP A 106 17.59 0.35 3.38
CA ASP A 106 18.32 1.38 4.11
C ASP A 106 18.81 0.79 5.42
N GLU A 107 20.14 0.70 5.53
CA GLU A 107 20.80 0.27 6.74
C GLU A 107 20.20 1.11 7.87
N LYS A 108 19.65 0.42 8.86
CA LYS A 108 19.51 1.01 10.19
C LYS A 108 20.91 1.40 10.65
N SER A 109 21.34 2.62 10.35
CA SER A 109 22.59 3.13 10.87
C SER A 109 22.53 4.65 11.01
N VAL A 110 22.51 5.04 12.29
CA VAL A 110 23.09 6.28 12.81
C VAL A 110 22.27 7.56 12.57
N VAL A 111 21.18 7.72 13.32
CA VAL A 111 20.97 9.02 13.99
C VAL A 111 21.75 8.93 15.29
N GLU A 112 23.03 9.29 15.20
CA GLU A 112 23.87 9.68 16.33
C GLU A 112 23.10 10.75 17.10
N THR A 113 22.52 10.33 18.21
CA THR A 113 21.95 11.26 19.18
C THR A 113 23.16 11.95 19.81
N SER A 114 23.41 13.21 19.46
CA SER A 114 24.46 14.02 20.08
C SER A 114 24.21 14.12 21.58
N LEU A 115 24.85 13.24 22.34
CA LEU A 115 25.01 13.36 23.79
C LEU A 115 26.27 14.18 24.03
N GLU A 116 26.12 15.49 24.16
CA GLU A 116 27.09 16.27 24.91
C GLU A 116 26.74 16.20 26.39
N ARG A 117 27.62 15.59 27.19
CA ARG A 117 28.09 16.13 28.47
C ARG A 117 29.23 15.27 29.08
N PRO A 118 30.07 15.89 29.93
CA PRO A 118 31.51 15.69 29.91
C PRO A 118 32.00 14.65 30.91
N GLY A 119 33.18 14.11 30.61
CA GLY A 119 34.11 13.64 31.64
C GLY A 119 34.47 12.16 31.59
N ARG A 120 35.79 11.94 31.59
CA ARG A 120 36.54 10.83 32.21
C ARG A 120 37.16 9.80 31.25
N ALA A 121 38.49 9.84 31.26
CA ALA A 121 39.43 9.02 30.51
C ALA A 121 39.56 7.56 31.00
N LYS A 122 39.89 6.65 30.06
CA LYS A 122 41.06 5.72 30.07
C LYS A 122 41.00 4.81 28.80
N ARG A 123 41.97 4.93 27.88
CA ARG A 123 43.17 4.08 27.63
C ARG A 123 42.91 2.73 26.95
N THR A 124 43.42 2.59 25.72
CA THR A 124 44.06 1.35 25.23
C THR A 124 45.33 1.69 24.43
N SER A 125 46.42 1.08 24.89
CA SER A 125 47.75 0.80 24.32
C SER A 125 48.04 1.12 22.84
N LEU A 126 49.20 1.74 22.58
CA LEU A 126 50.38 1.12 21.95
C LEU A 126 51.33 2.19 21.39
N LEU A 127 52.34 2.65 22.15
CA LEU A 127 53.62 3.12 21.57
C LEU A 127 54.71 3.33 22.64
N ASN A 128 55.87 2.74 22.37
CA ASN A 128 57.14 2.88 23.07
C ASN A 128 57.62 4.34 23.12
N SER A 129 58.12 4.79 24.26
CA SER A 129 59.53 5.24 24.46
C SER A 129 59.71 6.06 25.75
N ALA A 130 60.80 5.73 26.45
CA ALA A 130 61.63 6.53 27.36
C ALA A 130 61.10 7.06 28.72
N ASP A 131 61.81 6.60 29.76
CA ASP A 131 62.22 7.26 31.01
C ASP A 131 61.25 7.51 32.19
N SER A 132 61.41 6.64 33.21
CA SER A 132 61.71 6.90 34.64
C SER A 132 60.71 7.62 35.59
N PRO A 133 60.78 7.34 36.93
CA PRO A 133 59.62 6.94 37.75
C PRO A 133 59.13 8.02 38.75
N LEU A 134 58.10 7.69 39.56
CA LEU A 134 58.04 7.80 41.05
C LEU A 134 56.60 7.69 41.64
N ASP A 135 56.46 6.80 42.61
CA ASP A 135 55.61 6.74 43.83
C ASP A 135 54.06 6.70 43.89
N ALA A 136 53.60 5.70 44.69
CA ALA A 136 52.55 5.73 45.74
C ALA A 136 51.05 5.94 45.37
N VAL A 137 50.02 5.39 46.03
CA VAL A 137 49.75 4.30 46.99
C VAL A 137 48.20 4.29 47.23
N LEU A 138 47.58 3.12 47.54
CA LEU A 138 46.27 2.88 48.25
C LEU A 138 44.96 3.51 47.68
N GLY A 139 43.74 2.92 47.71
CA GLY A 139 43.18 1.69 48.26
C GLY A 139 41.63 1.64 48.10
N LEU A 140 41.06 0.43 48.14
CA LEU A 140 39.76 -0.03 48.72
C LEU A 140 38.38 0.60 48.37
N ALA A 141 37.55 -0.16 47.61
CA ALA A 141 36.19 -0.73 47.91
C ALA A 141 35.04 0.10 48.58
N PRO A 142 33.75 -0.37 48.67
CA PRO A 142 32.88 -1.21 47.81
C PRO A 142 31.37 -0.77 47.73
N ASP A 143 30.54 -1.60 47.07
CA ASP A 143 29.11 -1.92 47.26
C ASP A 143 27.94 -1.04 46.75
N GLY A 144 26.93 -1.70 46.14
CA GLY A 144 25.52 -1.22 46.16
C GLY A 144 24.61 -1.46 44.93
N VAL A 145 24.11 -2.69 44.76
CA VAL A 145 22.79 -3.17 44.25
C VAL A 145 21.89 -2.26 43.37
N GLY A 146 21.46 -2.78 42.21
CA GLY A 146 20.31 -2.31 41.41
C GLY A 146 19.44 -3.48 40.86
N PRO A 147 18.15 -3.26 40.49
CA PRO A 147 17.10 -4.27 40.62
C PRO A 147 16.62 -4.97 39.33
N THR A 148 15.80 -5.99 39.58
CA THR A 148 15.15 -7.04 38.79
C THR A 148 14.46 -6.68 37.47
N LEU A 149 14.72 -7.53 36.46
CA LEU A 149 14.08 -7.62 35.15
C LEU A 149 12.76 -8.42 35.23
N VAL A 150 11.63 -7.85 34.76
CA VAL A 150 10.38 -8.58 34.52
C VAL A 150 9.92 -8.31 33.08
N GLN A 151 9.75 -9.39 32.30
CA GLN A 151 9.01 -9.43 31.03
C GLN A 151 7.86 -10.48 31.16
N PRO A 152 7.08 -10.77 30.09
CA PRO A 152 5.76 -10.22 29.78
C PRO A 152 4.61 -11.22 30.02
N ILE A 153 3.38 -10.74 30.26
CA ILE A 153 2.21 -11.61 30.45
C ILE A 153 1.50 -11.84 29.11
N SER A 154 1.58 -13.08 28.60
CA SER A 154 0.73 -13.62 27.54
C SER A 154 -0.64 -14.00 28.10
N THR A 155 -1.70 -13.32 27.66
CA THR A 155 -3.08 -13.73 27.98
C THR A 155 -3.57 -14.76 26.97
N LYS A 156 -3.53 -16.02 27.41
CA LYS A 156 -4.29 -17.12 26.82
C LYS A 156 -5.74 -16.98 27.29
N SER A 157 -6.70 -16.93 26.37
CA SER A 157 -8.10 -17.22 26.67
C SER A 157 -8.61 -18.26 25.68
N GLY A 158 -8.83 -19.47 26.19
CA GLY A 158 -9.48 -20.55 25.46
C GLY A 158 -10.96 -20.59 25.82
N HIS A 159 -11.80 -20.87 24.83
CA HIS A 159 -13.14 -21.40 25.03
C HIS A 159 -13.33 -22.54 24.03
N ALA A 160 -13.38 -23.76 24.57
CA ALA A 160 -13.82 -24.94 23.86
C ALA A 160 -15.34 -25.10 24.09
N ALA A 161 -16.12 -25.18 23.02
CA ALA A 161 -17.46 -25.75 23.04
C ALA A 161 -17.75 -26.39 21.67
N ASN A 162 -18.19 -27.64 21.74
CA ASN A 162 -18.39 -28.58 20.66
C ASN A 162 -19.71 -28.30 19.90
N GLY A 163 -19.72 -28.45 18.57
CA GLY A 163 -20.95 -28.34 17.78
C GLY A 163 -20.71 -28.47 16.27
N ASN A 164 -21.02 -29.64 15.71
CA ASN A 164 -21.05 -29.91 14.27
C ASN A 164 -22.01 -28.97 13.54
N GLY A 165 -21.50 -28.27 12.52
CA GLY A 165 -22.29 -27.57 11.53
C GLY A 165 -21.38 -27.05 10.42
N ASN A 166 -21.53 -27.59 9.21
CA ASN A 166 -20.84 -27.13 8.01
C ASN A 166 -21.18 -25.65 7.74
N HIS A 167 -20.33 -24.75 8.17
CA HIS A 167 -20.24 -23.41 7.63
C HIS A 167 -18.80 -23.22 7.15
N ALA A 168 -18.64 -23.19 5.82
CA ALA A 168 -17.40 -22.81 5.19
C ALA A 168 -17.07 -21.36 5.61
N GLU A 169 -16.23 -21.24 6.63
CA GLU A 169 -15.55 -20.01 6.99
C GLU A 169 -14.64 -19.63 5.82
N PHE A 170 -15.16 -18.83 4.90
CA PHE A 170 -14.31 -17.91 4.17
C PHE A 170 -13.81 -16.92 5.20
N ALA A 171 -12.70 -17.25 5.85
CA ALA A 171 -11.90 -16.27 6.56
C ALA A 171 -11.47 -15.26 5.49
N THR A 172 -12.25 -14.18 5.33
CA THR A 172 -11.87 -13.02 4.53
C THR A 172 -10.55 -12.54 5.07
N GLU A 173 -9.47 -12.92 4.41
CA GLU A 173 -8.14 -12.41 4.72
C GLU A 173 -8.22 -10.88 4.67
N PRO A 174 -7.66 -10.16 5.66
CA PRO A 174 -7.78 -8.71 5.72
C PRO A 174 -7.13 -8.09 4.47
N HIS A 175 -7.96 -7.58 3.56
CA HIS A 175 -7.48 -6.90 2.36
C HIS A 175 -7.05 -5.47 2.72
N VAL A 176 -5.73 -5.25 2.74
CA VAL A 176 -5.16 -3.94 3.10
C VAL A 176 -4.87 -3.14 1.82
N THR A 177 -5.70 -2.13 1.54
CA THR A 177 -5.47 -1.16 0.48
C THR A 177 -4.87 0.13 1.07
N ARG A 178 -3.84 0.68 0.43
CA ARG A 178 -3.21 1.95 0.85
C ARG A 178 -3.76 3.09 0.00
N THR A 179 -4.43 4.05 0.62
CA THR A 179 -5.00 5.21 -0.07
C THR A 179 -4.64 6.50 0.65
N ILE A 180 -4.08 7.46 -0.08
CA ILE A 180 -3.73 8.80 0.44
C ILE A 180 -4.89 9.80 0.34
N GLU A 181 -5.92 9.47 -0.45
CA GLU A 181 -7.06 10.35 -0.74
C GLU A 181 -8.04 10.51 0.43
N ALA A 182 -7.93 9.64 1.44
CA ALA A 182 -8.71 9.70 2.68
C ALA A 182 -8.04 10.60 3.74
N VAL A 183 -6.92 11.25 3.40
CA VAL A 183 -6.15 12.11 4.31
C VAL A 183 -6.11 13.54 3.79
N ALA A 184 -6.46 14.50 4.64
CA ALA A 184 -6.29 15.91 4.38
C ALA A 184 -4.80 16.30 4.46
N LEU A 185 -4.28 16.95 3.42
CA LEU A 185 -2.90 17.44 3.38
C LEU A 185 -2.70 18.73 4.19
N SER A 186 -3.76 19.52 4.34
CA SER A 186 -3.77 20.78 5.08
C SER A 186 -4.66 20.66 6.32
N PRO A 187 -4.34 21.40 7.40
CA PRO A 187 -5.25 21.53 8.54
C PRO A 187 -6.60 22.10 8.08
N MET A 188 -7.69 21.52 8.55
CA MET A 188 -9.06 21.94 8.26
C MET A 188 -9.95 21.78 9.49
N SER A 189 -11.07 22.47 9.49
CA SER A 189 -12.07 22.36 10.56
C SER A 189 -12.91 21.08 10.42
N LEU A 190 -13.57 20.68 11.52
CA LEU A 190 -14.50 19.55 11.53
C LEU A 190 -15.60 19.71 10.47
N GLU A 191 -16.17 20.91 10.33
CA GLU A 191 -17.24 21.18 9.36
C GLU A 191 -16.76 21.01 7.91
N GLU A 192 -15.56 21.47 7.61
CA GLU A 192 -14.92 21.28 6.30
C GLU A 192 -14.64 19.79 6.03
N ALA A 193 -14.18 19.06 7.05
CA ALA A 193 -13.94 17.63 6.97
C ALA A 193 -15.23 16.81 6.72
N ILE A 194 -16.35 17.18 7.36
CA ILE A 194 -17.67 16.54 7.12
C ILE A 194 -18.10 16.78 5.68
N LYS A 195 -18.00 18.03 5.20
CA LYS A 195 -18.36 18.38 3.83
C LYS A 195 -17.50 17.62 2.82
N GLU A 196 -16.21 17.46 3.10
CA GLU A 196 -15.29 16.74 2.22
C GLU A 196 -15.54 15.22 2.23
N LEU A 197 -15.87 14.64 3.38
CA LEU A 197 -16.28 13.23 3.51
C LEU A 197 -17.52 12.93 2.66
N GLU A 198 -18.55 13.78 2.75
CA GLU A 198 -19.79 13.65 1.96
C GLU A 198 -19.55 13.88 0.47
N THR A 199 -18.81 14.94 0.12
CA THR A 199 -18.52 15.27 -1.29
C THR A 199 -17.74 14.15 -1.98
N ARG A 200 -16.83 13.50 -1.24
CA ARG A 200 -16.03 12.38 -1.75
C ARG A 200 -16.74 11.02 -1.58
N ASN A 201 -17.92 10.97 -0.97
CA ASN A 201 -18.67 9.76 -0.62
C ASN A 201 -17.79 8.67 0.02
N ARG A 202 -17.06 9.03 1.08
CA ARG A 202 -16.18 8.09 1.80
C ARG A 202 -16.74 7.77 3.18
N GLU A 203 -16.37 6.60 3.69
CA GLU A 203 -16.75 6.16 5.03
C GLU A 203 -15.71 6.54 6.10
N LEU A 204 -14.50 6.92 5.68
CA LEU A 204 -13.40 7.28 6.59
C LEU A 204 -12.62 8.48 6.04
N PHE A 205 -12.35 9.46 6.90
CA PHE A 205 -11.55 10.63 6.57
C PHE A 205 -10.65 11.05 7.74
N VAL A 206 -9.39 11.34 7.46
CA VAL A 206 -8.38 11.73 8.46
C VAL A 206 -7.95 13.16 8.19
N PHE A 207 -8.02 14.02 9.19
CA PHE A 207 -7.62 15.41 9.07
C PHE A 207 -6.86 15.89 10.31
N ARG A 208 -6.25 17.07 10.19
CA ARG A 208 -5.65 17.78 11.32
C ARG A 208 -6.51 18.99 11.63
N ASP A 209 -6.85 19.17 12.89
CA ASP A 209 -7.52 20.39 13.34
C ASP A 209 -6.54 21.58 13.33
N LYS A 210 -7.08 22.80 13.47
CA LYS A 210 -6.29 24.04 13.58
C LYS A 210 -5.32 24.04 14.76
N ALA A 211 -5.64 23.27 15.82
CA ALA A 211 -4.75 23.04 16.96
C ALA A 211 -3.63 22.02 16.68
N GLY A 212 -3.67 21.31 15.54
CA GLY A 212 -2.67 20.33 15.15
C GLY A 212 -2.97 18.89 15.58
N HIS A 213 -4.07 18.66 16.31
CA HIS A 213 -4.53 17.32 16.68
C HIS A 213 -4.98 16.54 15.45
N ILE A 214 -4.69 15.24 15.43
CA ILE A 214 -5.14 14.36 14.35
C ILE A 214 -6.53 13.85 14.73
N CYS A 215 -7.47 14.05 13.81
CA CYS A 215 -8.85 13.65 13.96
C CYS A 215 -9.23 12.66 12.85
N VAL A 216 -9.98 11.63 13.21
CA VAL A 216 -10.50 10.63 12.28
C VAL A 216 -12.02 10.68 12.34
N LEU A 217 -12.64 10.92 11.18
CA LEU A 217 -14.07 10.92 10.99
C LEU A 217 -14.49 9.60 10.34
N HIS A 218 -15.42 8.90 10.97
CA HIS A 218 -15.96 7.62 10.49
C HIS A 218 -17.47 7.71 10.32
N CYS A 219 -17.96 7.41 9.12
CA CYS A 219 -19.38 7.29 8.84
C CYS A 219 -19.80 5.83 9.00
N LYS A 220 -20.68 5.55 9.96
CA LYS A 220 -21.28 4.23 10.11
C LYS A 220 -22.28 3.97 8.99
N ARG A 221 -22.57 2.69 8.77
CA ARG A 221 -23.66 2.25 7.86
C ARG A 221 -25.02 2.84 8.23
N ASP A 222 -25.20 3.22 9.49
CA ASP A 222 -26.42 3.86 10.02
C ASP A 222 -26.50 5.37 9.71
N GLY A 223 -25.50 5.94 9.03
CA GLY A 223 -25.42 7.38 8.69
C GLY A 223 -24.98 8.27 9.86
N THR A 224 -24.62 7.69 10.99
CA THR A 224 -24.05 8.43 12.13
C THR A 224 -22.56 8.67 11.92
N LEU A 225 -22.12 9.90 12.16
CA LEU A 225 -20.71 10.29 12.11
C LEU A 225 -20.08 10.20 13.50
N GLU A 226 -18.97 9.47 13.60
CA GLU A 226 -18.14 9.41 14.79
C GLU A 226 -16.81 10.13 14.57
N LEU A 227 -16.43 10.98 15.52
CA LEU A 227 -15.15 11.67 15.55
C LEU A 227 -14.24 11.00 16.60
N VAL A 228 -13.04 10.61 16.17
CA VAL A 228 -11.99 10.07 17.04
C VAL A 228 -10.81 11.02 17.01
N GLU A 229 -10.50 11.61 18.16
CA GLU A 229 -9.33 12.49 18.34
C GLU A 229 -8.15 11.67 18.86
N LEU A 230 -6.98 11.84 18.26
CA LEU A 230 -5.75 11.22 18.72
C LEU A 230 -4.97 12.21 19.62
N PRO A 231 -4.44 11.74 20.76
CA PRO A 231 -3.66 12.55 21.69
C PRO A 231 -2.30 12.98 21.13
#